data_AF-X8CDK0-F1
#
_entry.id   AF-X8CDK0-F1
#
_cell.length_a   1.000
_cell.length_b   1.000
_cell.length_c   1.000
_cell.angle_alpha   90.00
_cell.angle_beta   90.00
_cell.angle_gamma   90.00
#
_symmetry.space_group_name_H-M   'P 1'
#
loop_
_entity.id
_entity.type
_entity.pdbx_description
1 polymer ?
#
loop_
_entity_poly.entity_id
_entity_poly.type
_entity_poly.pdbx_seq_one_letter_code
_entity_poly.pdbx_strand_id
1 'polypeptide(L)'
;MRVFITGQGWLNLPDWPPPTTERVLYLQPDGGLGPRHRRRRRRRRRSGMTRRSDSHRGRSAAVARRRLPRRRVAGRRADVLSFTGDPLTEDLCVHGNPVIELAHSSDNPHVDVFVRISEVDARARSRNVSDGYRRLTGGAGAVHLEMDAIAHRFRAGSRIRVLVAGGCHPRFARNLGTGEPPVSGTELKPATHVVRFGASRLVLPLA
;
A
#
# COMPACT_ATOMS: atom_id res chain seq x y z
N MET A 1 -7.77 27.20 -9.80
CA MET A 1 -7.51 26.05 -10.71
C MET A 1 -8.71 25.12 -10.80
N ARG A 2 -8.71 24.15 -11.72
CA ARG A 2 -9.78 23.14 -11.86
C ARG A 2 -9.22 21.73 -11.69
N VAL A 3 -9.74 20.96 -10.73
CA VAL A 3 -9.26 19.60 -10.39
C VAL A 3 -10.39 18.60 -10.56
N PHE A 4 -10.08 17.43 -11.12
CA PHE A 4 -11.01 16.32 -11.18
C PHE A 4 -10.87 15.45 -9.94
N ILE A 5 -11.85 15.52 -9.04
CA ILE A 5 -11.92 14.67 -7.85
C ILE A 5 -12.52 13.33 -8.27
N THR A 6 -11.71 12.29 -8.29
CA THR A 6 -12.16 10.94 -8.58
C THR A 6 -13.21 10.51 -7.55
N GLY A 7 -14.38 10.06 -8.02
CA GLY A 7 -15.51 9.70 -7.15
C GLY A 7 -16.56 10.80 -6.94
N GLN A 8 -16.24 12.06 -7.30
CA GLN A 8 -17.10 13.24 -7.11
C GLN A 8 -17.31 14.08 -8.39
N GLY A 9 -16.27 14.36 -9.17
CA GLY A 9 -16.34 15.19 -10.38
C GLY A 9 -15.38 16.38 -10.36
N TRP A 10 -15.58 17.33 -11.27
CA TRP A 10 -14.74 18.53 -11.36
C TRP A 10 -15.09 19.55 -10.26
N LEU A 11 -14.06 20.11 -9.61
CA LEU A 11 -14.18 21.22 -8.67
C LEU A 11 -13.23 22.36 -9.07
N ASN A 12 -13.64 23.59 -8.75
CA ASN A 12 -12.77 24.76 -8.81
C ASN A 12 -12.22 25.01 -7.39
N LEU A 13 -10.90 25.07 -7.27
CA LEU A 13 -10.19 25.32 -6.00
C LEU A 13 -9.25 26.51 -6.15
N PRO A 14 -8.99 27.28 -5.09
CA PRO A 14 -8.05 28.40 -5.14
C PRO A 14 -6.61 27.95 -5.36
N ASP A 15 -6.20 26.81 -4.78
CA ASP A 15 -4.82 26.30 -4.83
C ASP A 15 -4.75 24.75 -4.67
N TRP A 16 -3.61 24.14 -5.06
CA TRP A 16 -3.32 22.71 -4.92
C TRP A 16 -2.00 22.41 -4.20
N PRO A 17 -1.98 21.41 -3.30
CA PRO A 17 -3.13 20.84 -2.61
C PRO A 17 -3.84 21.93 -1.78
N PRO A 18 -5.16 21.83 -1.52
CA PRO A 18 -5.80 22.74 -0.58
C PRO A 18 -5.23 22.54 0.83
N PRO A 19 -5.46 23.49 1.76
CA PRO A 19 -5.22 23.25 3.18
C PRO A 19 -5.91 21.97 3.63
N THR A 20 -5.18 21.09 4.30
CA THR A 20 -5.67 19.77 4.70
C THR A 20 -5.42 19.51 6.18
N THR A 21 -6.19 18.57 6.74
CA THR A 21 -5.97 18.04 8.09
C THR A 21 -5.56 16.58 8.03
N GLU A 22 -4.68 16.16 8.93
CA GLU A 22 -4.21 14.78 8.93
C GLU A 22 -5.22 13.81 9.56
N ARG A 23 -5.58 12.77 8.81
CA ARG A 23 -6.27 11.60 9.35
C ARG A 23 -5.31 10.43 9.43
N VAL A 24 -5.08 9.96 10.66
CA VAL A 24 -4.18 8.84 10.93
C VAL A 24 -4.95 7.54 11.11
N LEU A 25 -4.52 6.48 10.41
CA LEU A 25 -5.05 5.12 10.51
C LEU A 25 -3.90 4.13 10.77
N TYR A 26 -3.92 3.46 11.92
CA TYR A 26 -2.93 2.47 12.30
C TYR A 26 -3.22 1.10 11.69
N LEU A 27 -2.15 0.44 11.23
CA LEU A 27 -2.20 -0.96 10.80
C LEU A 27 -2.37 -1.85 12.05
N GLN A 28 -3.32 -2.78 12.01
CA GLN A 28 -3.70 -3.60 13.17
C GLN A 28 -3.33 -5.08 12.98
N PRO A 29 -3.00 -5.81 14.06
CA PRO A 29 -2.54 -7.20 13.99
C PRO A 29 -3.58 -8.21 13.50
N ASP A 30 -4.86 -7.85 13.51
CA ASP A 30 -5.99 -8.63 12.98
C ASP A 30 -6.24 -8.38 11.48
N GLY A 31 -5.38 -7.58 10.82
CA GLY A 31 -5.62 -7.13 9.45
C GLY A 31 -6.59 -5.96 9.38
N GLY A 32 -6.91 -5.31 10.50
CA GLY A 32 -7.68 -4.08 10.56
C GLY A 32 -6.85 -2.84 10.20
N LEU A 33 -7.56 -1.76 9.89
CA LEU A 33 -7.01 -0.40 9.71
C LEU A 33 -7.94 0.58 10.45
N GLY A 34 -7.43 1.40 11.36
CA GLY A 34 -8.31 2.28 12.15
C GLY A 34 -7.60 3.33 13.00
N PRO A 35 -8.34 4.28 13.60
CA PRO A 35 -7.78 5.50 14.20
C PRO A 35 -7.03 5.25 15.51
N ARG A 36 -7.33 4.16 16.22
CA ARG A 36 -6.65 3.81 17.47
C ARG A 36 -5.59 2.74 17.20
N HIS A 37 -4.40 2.95 17.72
CA HIS A 37 -3.50 1.82 17.98
C HIS A 37 -4.16 0.92 19.04
N ARG A 38 -4.68 -0.25 18.63
CA ARG A 38 -5.23 -1.23 19.57
C ARG A 38 -4.08 -1.82 20.41
N ARG A 39 -3.84 -1.27 21.60
CA ARG A 39 -3.02 -1.90 22.65
C ARG A 39 -3.75 -3.14 23.18
N ARG A 40 -3.60 -4.31 22.54
CA ARG A 40 -3.84 -5.56 23.26
C ARG A 40 -2.64 -5.82 24.18
N ARG A 41 -2.92 -6.07 25.46
CA ARG A 41 -1.92 -6.41 26.50
C ARG A 41 -0.87 -7.37 25.91
N ARG A 42 0.40 -6.93 25.96
CA ARG A 42 1.65 -7.64 25.64
C ARG A 42 1.48 -8.95 24.84
N ARG A 43 1.30 -8.84 23.52
CA ARG A 43 1.80 -9.87 22.59
C ARG A 43 2.45 -9.16 21.40
N ARG A 44 3.78 -9.18 21.35
CA ARG A 44 4.56 -8.81 20.15
C ARG A 44 4.17 -9.80 19.04
N ARG A 45 3.13 -9.52 18.27
CA ARG A 45 2.86 -10.26 17.04
C ARG A 45 3.73 -9.66 15.95
N ARG A 46 4.80 -10.39 15.59
CA ARG A 46 5.51 -10.18 14.33
C ARG A 46 4.63 -10.83 13.25
N SER A 47 4.03 -10.06 12.36
CA SER A 47 3.57 -10.61 11.09
C SER A 47 4.77 -10.62 10.16
N GLY A 48 5.38 -11.79 10.01
CA GLY A 48 6.39 -12.04 9.00
C GLY A 48 5.72 -12.28 7.66
N MET A 49 6.09 -11.49 6.65
CA MET A 49 5.77 -11.76 5.26
C MET A 49 6.97 -12.51 4.69
N THR A 50 6.85 -13.82 4.54
CA THR A 50 7.89 -14.66 3.94
C THR A 50 7.76 -14.61 2.43
N ARG A 51 8.72 -14.00 1.74
CA ARG A 51 8.84 -14.18 0.29
C ARG A 51 9.60 -15.48 0.01
N ARG A 52 8.88 -16.60 -0.08
CA ARG A 52 9.38 -17.78 -0.83
C ARG A 52 8.95 -17.58 -2.28
N SER A 53 9.86 -17.08 -3.11
CA SER A 53 9.53 -16.75 -4.49
C SER A 53 9.44 -18.01 -5.34
N ASP A 54 8.24 -18.52 -5.55
CA ASP A 54 7.91 -19.06 -6.87
C ASP A 54 7.51 -17.89 -7.76
N SER A 55 8.13 -17.87 -8.94
CA SER A 55 7.92 -16.89 -10.00
C SER A 55 6.42 -16.67 -10.28
N HIS A 56 6.01 -15.46 -10.68
CA HIS A 56 5.19 -15.17 -11.88
C HIS A 56 4.51 -13.78 -11.87
N ARG A 57 4.78 -13.06 -12.97
CA ARG A 57 4.02 -12.00 -13.69
C ARG A 57 2.98 -11.19 -12.92
N GLY A 58 3.32 -9.94 -12.59
CA GLY A 58 2.33 -8.86 -12.56
C GLY A 58 2.02 -8.34 -13.96
N ARG A 59 0.92 -7.61 -14.09
CA ARG A 59 0.49 -6.99 -15.35
C ARG A 59 1.24 -5.69 -15.60
N SER A 60 1.84 -5.57 -16.78
CA SER A 60 2.32 -4.31 -17.38
C SER A 60 1.14 -3.46 -17.82
N ALA A 61 1.25 -2.14 -17.68
CA ALA A 61 0.32 -1.18 -18.27
C ALA A 61 0.57 -0.92 -19.78
N ALA A 62 1.56 -1.57 -20.42
CA ALA A 62 1.93 -1.26 -21.82
C ALA A 62 1.60 -2.34 -22.86
N VAL A 63 1.04 -3.50 -22.50
CA VAL A 63 0.60 -4.51 -23.50
C VAL A 63 -0.70 -5.16 -23.05
N ALA A 64 -1.85 -4.59 -23.44
CA ALA A 64 -3.11 -5.36 -23.58
C ALA A 64 -4.26 -4.53 -24.17
N ARG A 65 -4.40 -4.52 -25.50
CA ARG A 65 -5.72 -4.44 -26.15
C ARG A 65 -6.42 -5.81 -26.25
N ARG A 66 -5.88 -6.87 -25.63
CA ARG A 66 -6.51 -8.20 -25.66
C ARG A 66 -7.27 -8.48 -24.37
N ARG A 67 -8.60 -8.45 -24.46
CA ARG A 67 -9.52 -8.95 -23.44
C ARG A 67 -9.19 -10.42 -23.18
N LEU A 68 -8.64 -10.73 -22.02
CA LEU A 68 -8.41 -12.09 -21.54
C LEU A 68 -9.19 -12.32 -20.23
N PRO A 69 -9.69 -13.56 -20.00
CA PRO A 69 -10.79 -13.80 -19.07
C PRO A 69 -10.42 -13.52 -17.62
N ARG A 70 -11.39 -12.99 -16.86
CA ARG A 70 -11.32 -12.74 -15.42
C ARG A 70 -11.18 -14.07 -14.67
N ARG A 71 -9.96 -14.53 -14.41
CA ARG A 71 -9.73 -15.55 -13.38
C ARG A 71 -9.96 -14.90 -12.01
N ARG A 72 -10.96 -15.40 -11.27
CA ARG A 72 -11.12 -15.15 -9.82
C ARG A 72 -9.76 -15.43 -9.16
N VAL A 73 -9.18 -14.43 -8.50
CA VAL A 73 -7.97 -14.63 -7.69
C VAL A 73 -8.38 -15.43 -6.46
N ALA A 74 -8.14 -16.74 -6.52
CA ALA A 74 -8.20 -17.64 -5.39
C ALA A 74 -6.99 -17.38 -4.48
N GLY A 75 -7.21 -17.30 -3.16
CA GLY A 75 -6.17 -17.28 -2.13
C GLY A 75 -5.56 -15.90 -1.82
N ARG A 76 -5.60 -15.50 -0.54
CA ARG A 76 -4.73 -14.42 -0.04
C ARG A 76 -3.28 -14.86 -0.28
N ARG A 77 -2.50 -14.05 -0.98
CA ARG A 77 -1.06 -14.27 -1.14
C ARG A 77 -0.36 -14.15 0.22
N ALA A 78 0.43 -15.15 0.60
CA ALA A 78 1.17 -15.14 1.86
C ALA A 78 2.26 -14.05 1.90
N ASP A 79 2.70 -13.57 0.74
CA ASP A 79 3.71 -12.53 0.59
C ASP A 79 3.12 -11.11 0.40
N VAL A 80 1.86 -10.90 0.78
CA VAL A 80 1.22 -9.58 0.81
C VAL A 80 0.45 -9.41 2.11
N LEU A 81 0.82 -8.41 2.90
CA LEU A 81 0.04 -8.00 4.06
C LEU A 81 -1.13 -7.13 3.59
N SER A 82 -2.33 -7.38 4.13
CA SER A 82 -3.54 -6.65 3.78
C SER A 82 -4.25 -6.16 5.02
N PHE A 83 -4.42 -4.84 5.11
CA PHE A 83 -5.11 -4.15 6.20
C PHE A 83 -6.36 -3.47 5.64
N THR A 84 -7.53 -3.76 6.19
CA THR A 84 -8.80 -3.17 5.72
C THR A 84 -9.53 -2.53 6.88
N GLY A 85 -9.99 -1.30 6.70
CA GLY A 85 -10.77 -0.59 7.71
C GLY A 85 -12.22 -1.04 7.78
N ASP A 86 -12.90 -0.51 8.78
CA ASP A 86 -14.36 -0.55 8.86
C ASP A 86 -14.99 0.26 7.71
N PRO A 87 -16.25 0.00 7.34
CA PRO A 87 -16.95 0.84 6.38
C PRO A 87 -16.94 2.29 6.85
N LEU A 88 -16.66 3.21 5.95
CA LEU A 88 -16.73 4.63 6.23
C LEU A 88 -18.18 5.01 6.54
N THR A 89 -18.38 5.77 7.61
CA THR A 89 -19.70 6.28 8.01
C THR A 89 -20.14 7.47 7.16
N GLU A 90 -19.18 8.17 6.56
CA GLU A 90 -19.36 9.37 5.74
C GLU A 90 -18.38 9.36 4.57
N ASP A 91 -18.64 10.20 3.57
CA ASP A 91 -17.68 10.40 2.47
C ASP A 91 -16.38 11.02 3.02
N LEU A 92 -15.23 10.55 2.54
CA LEU A 92 -13.93 11.03 2.97
C LEU A 92 -13.12 11.50 1.76
N CYS A 93 -12.84 12.80 1.70
CA CYS A 93 -12.07 13.43 0.63
C CYS A 93 -10.58 13.50 1.00
N VAL A 94 -9.72 12.97 0.14
CA VAL A 94 -8.25 13.04 0.29
C VAL A 94 -7.68 13.79 -0.89
N HIS A 95 -7.02 14.93 -0.61
CA HIS A 95 -6.36 15.77 -1.59
C HIS A 95 -4.89 15.95 -1.23
N GLY A 96 -3.98 15.67 -2.18
CA GLY A 96 -2.53 15.70 -1.95
C GLY A 96 -1.94 14.32 -1.78
N ASN A 97 -0.81 14.20 -1.09
CA ASN A 97 -0.03 12.97 -0.99
C ASN A 97 -0.33 12.22 0.32
N PRO A 98 -0.94 11.03 0.28
CA PRO A 98 -0.95 10.14 1.42
C PRO A 98 0.47 9.75 1.82
N VAL A 99 0.68 9.50 3.11
CA VAL A 99 1.96 9.05 3.64
C VAL A 99 1.77 7.74 4.38
N ILE A 100 2.61 6.75 4.10
CA ILE A 100 2.69 5.52 4.89
C ILE A 100 3.99 5.50 5.70
N GLU A 101 3.84 5.31 7.00
CA GLU A 101 4.93 5.09 7.93
C GLU A 101 4.91 3.65 8.39
N LEU A 102 6.02 2.93 8.22
CA LEU A 102 6.14 1.53 8.61
C LEU A 102 7.36 1.35 9.52
N ALA A 103 7.13 0.76 10.69
CA ALA A 103 8.20 0.20 11.50
C ALA A 103 8.63 -1.15 10.90
N HIS A 104 9.49 -1.09 9.89
CA HIS A 104 9.90 -2.21 9.07
C HIS A 104 11.28 -2.78 9.47
N SER A 105 11.46 -4.07 9.25
CA SER A 105 12.77 -4.72 9.27
C SER A 105 12.76 -5.94 8.35
N SER A 106 13.95 -6.38 7.95
CA SER A 106 14.19 -7.52 7.07
C SER A 106 15.37 -8.34 7.57
N ASP A 107 15.39 -9.64 7.26
CA ASP A 107 16.57 -10.51 7.39
C ASP A 107 17.58 -10.32 6.25
N ASN A 108 17.18 -9.62 5.19
CA ASN A 108 17.99 -9.28 4.04
C ASN A 108 18.19 -7.75 3.95
N PRO A 109 19.43 -7.25 3.75
CA PRO A 109 19.70 -5.82 3.64
C PRO A 109 19.20 -5.17 2.34
N HIS A 110 18.92 -5.95 1.28
CA HIS A 110 18.47 -5.48 -0.02
C HIS A 110 17.01 -5.89 -0.24
N VAL A 111 16.10 -4.97 0.00
CA VAL A 111 14.66 -5.26 -0.14
C VAL A 111 13.90 -4.10 -0.73
N ASP A 112 12.73 -4.37 -1.30
CA ASP A 112 11.79 -3.32 -1.71
C ASP A 112 10.60 -3.30 -0.77
N VAL A 113 10.01 -2.13 -0.58
CA VAL A 113 8.72 -1.96 0.07
C VAL A 113 7.79 -1.26 -0.90
N PHE A 114 6.72 -1.96 -1.25
CA PHE A 114 5.62 -1.45 -2.06
C PHE A 114 4.38 -1.34 -1.18
N VAL A 115 3.68 -0.22 -1.28
CA VAL A 115 2.43 0.03 -0.59
C VAL A 115 1.37 0.46 -1.58
N ARG A 116 0.15 -0.06 -1.40
CA ARG A 116 -1.02 0.35 -2.18
C ARG A 116 -2.18 0.72 -1.27
N ILE A 117 -2.78 1.86 -1.51
CA ILE A 117 -4.07 2.28 -0.96
C ILE A 117 -5.17 1.94 -1.97
N SER A 118 -6.26 1.38 -1.49
CA SER A 118 -7.41 1.02 -2.32
C SER A 118 -8.73 1.36 -1.63
N GLU A 119 -9.71 1.76 -2.44
CA GLU A 119 -11.12 1.80 -2.04
C GLU A 119 -11.72 0.41 -2.28
N VAL A 120 -12.39 -0.14 -1.28
CA VAL A 120 -13.11 -1.42 -1.37
C VAL A 120 -14.60 -1.14 -1.25
N ASP A 121 -15.34 -1.43 -2.32
CA ASP A 121 -16.78 -1.20 -2.33
C ASP A 121 -17.57 -2.26 -1.54
N ALA A 122 -18.89 -2.03 -1.39
CA ALA A 122 -19.79 -2.95 -0.70
C ALA A 122 -19.86 -4.36 -1.34
N ARG A 123 -19.45 -4.51 -2.60
CA ARG A 123 -19.35 -5.79 -3.32
C ARG A 123 -17.95 -6.41 -3.18
N ALA A 124 -17.15 -5.93 -2.24
CA ALA A 124 -15.76 -6.31 -1.98
C ALA A 124 -14.81 -6.11 -3.18
N ARG A 125 -15.17 -5.28 -4.17
CA ARG A 125 -14.27 -4.95 -5.28
C ARG A 125 -13.27 -3.91 -4.79
N SER A 126 -11.98 -4.23 -4.93
CA SER A 126 -10.88 -3.36 -4.55
C SER A 126 -10.41 -2.57 -5.77
N ARG A 127 -10.50 -1.25 -5.72
CA ARG A 127 -9.97 -0.33 -6.73
C ARG A 127 -8.75 0.39 -6.17
N ASN A 128 -7.68 0.42 -6.95
CA ASN A 128 -6.48 1.18 -6.59
C ASN A 128 -6.76 2.69 -6.56
N VAL A 129 -6.23 3.38 -5.56
CA VAL A 129 -6.36 4.84 -5.40
C VAL A 129 -4.99 5.52 -5.43
N SER A 130 -4.02 5.00 -4.68
CA SER A 130 -2.65 5.56 -4.62
C SER A 130 -1.66 4.42 -4.36
N ASP A 131 -0.44 4.54 -4.86
CA ASP A 131 0.64 3.60 -4.59
C ASP A 131 1.91 4.34 -4.18
N GLY A 132 2.82 3.64 -3.52
CA GLY A 132 4.16 4.09 -3.22
C GLY A 132 5.13 2.93 -3.31
N TYR A 133 6.39 3.23 -3.60
CA TYR A 133 7.46 2.24 -3.67
C TYR A 133 8.78 2.83 -3.19
N ARG A 134 9.54 2.05 -2.43
CA ARG A 134 10.93 2.37 -2.08
C ARG A 134 11.80 1.12 -2.07
N ARG A 135 12.96 1.21 -2.73
CA ARG A 135 14.07 0.27 -2.55
C ARG A 135 14.85 0.65 -1.30
N LEU A 136 15.12 -0.33 -0.45
CA LEU A 136 15.86 -0.18 0.80
C LEU A 136 17.19 -0.93 0.71
N THR A 137 18.21 -0.28 1.24
CA THR A 137 19.54 -0.83 1.53
C THR A 137 19.78 -0.74 3.04
N GLY A 138 20.40 -1.74 3.66
CA GLY A 138 20.70 -1.75 5.11
C GLY A 138 19.64 -2.41 6.02
N GLY A 139 18.58 -3.00 5.46
CA GLY A 139 17.77 -4.05 6.11
C GLY A 139 16.83 -3.66 7.26
N ALA A 140 17.03 -2.56 7.98
CA ALA A 140 16.17 -2.17 9.09
C ALA A 140 16.02 -0.64 9.24
N GLY A 141 14.79 -0.17 9.49
CA GLY A 141 14.53 1.24 9.74
C GLY A 141 13.05 1.60 9.65
N ALA A 142 12.72 2.79 10.14
CA ALA A 142 11.42 3.39 9.85
C ALA A 142 11.36 3.72 8.35
N VAL A 143 10.35 3.20 7.66
CA VAL A 143 10.07 3.52 6.27
C VAL A 143 9.00 4.59 6.25
N HIS A 144 9.37 5.78 5.81
CA HIS A 144 8.43 6.88 5.57
C HIS A 144 8.30 7.07 4.06
N LEU A 145 7.14 6.72 3.50
CA LEU A 145 6.90 6.69 2.07
C LEU A 145 5.73 7.60 1.73
N GLU A 146 6.04 8.73 1.12
CA GLU A 146 5.05 9.55 0.43
C GLU A 146 4.53 8.79 -0.79
N MET A 147 3.22 8.74 -0.94
CA MET A 147 2.53 8.02 -2.00
C MET A 147 2.13 8.98 -3.13
N ASP A 148 1.80 8.42 -4.29
CA ASP A 148 1.31 9.19 -5.44
C ASP A 148 0.14 10.10 -5.00
N ALA A 149 0.21 11.39 -5.34
CA ALA A 149 -0.80 12.38 -4.99
C ALA A 149 -2.18 12.00 -5.55
N ILE A 150 -3.23 12.22 -4.77
CA ILE A 150 -4.60 11.92 -5.15
C ILE A 150 -5.52 13.11 -4.96
N ALA A 151 -6.55 13.15 -5.79
CA ALA A 151 -7.76 13.92 -5.62
C ALA A 151 -8.91 12.91 -5.63
N HIS A 152 -9.28 12.38 -4.46
CA HIS A 152 -10.19 11.25 -4.37
C HIS A 152 -11.21 11.38 -3.24
N ARG A 153 -12.46 11.06 -3.54
CA ARG A 153 -13.52 10.89 -2.54
C ARG A 153 -13.81 9.40 -2.36
N PHE A 154 -13.43 8.87 -1.21
CA PHE A 154 -13.89 7.57 -0.74
C PHE A 154 -15.35 7.68 -0.32
N ARG A 155 -16.20 6.79 -0.82
CA ARG A 155 -17.65 6.87 -0.55
C ARG A 155 -18.01 6.30 0.82
N ALA A 156 -19.04 6.84 1.46
CA ALA A 156 -19.67 6.21 2.60
C ALA A 156 -20.04 4.75 2.28
N GLY A 157 -19.87 3.85 3.25
CA GLY A 157 -20.04 2.41 3.10
C GLY A 157 -18.89 1.68 2.39
N SER A 158 -17.97 2.38 1.73
CA SER A 158 -16.72 1.81 1.23
C SER A 158 -15.73 1.60 2.38
N ARG A 159 -14.63 0.86 2.11
CA ARG A 159 -13.54 0.65 3.07
C ARG A 159 -12.22 1.08 2.47
N ILE A 160 -11.34 1.62 3.30
CA ILE A 160 -9.94 1.86 2.91
C ILE A 160 -9.14 0.57 3.15
N ARG A 161 -8.38 0.15 2.15
CA ARG A 161 -7.45 -0.99 2.23
C ARG A 161 -6.02 -0.55 1.94
N VAL A 162 -5.11 -0.97 2.80
CA VAL A 162 -3.66 -0.84 2.61
C VAL A 162 -3.08 -2.23 2.34
N LEU A 163 -2.36 -2.38 1.24
CA LEU A 163 -1.52 -3.55 0.98
C LEU A 163 -0.06 -3.18 1.16
N VAL A 164 0.73 -4.08 1.75
CA VAL A 164 2.19 -3.96 1.86
C VAL A 164 2.82 -5.22 1.26
N ALA A 165 3.78 -5.05 0.36
CA ALA A 165 4.46 -6.13 -0.35
C ALA A 165 5.95 -5.84 -0.58
N GLY A 166 6.73 -6.87 -0.87
CA GLY A 166 8.17 -6.79 -1.14
C GLY A 166 8.54 -6.39 -2.57
N GLY A 167 7.59 -5.83 -3.33
CA GLY A 167 7.76 -5.42 -4.73
C GLY A 167 6.46 -5.45 -5.53
N CYS A 168 6.49 -4.86 -6.74
CA CYS A 168 5.36 -4.82 -7.68
C CYS A 168 5.83 -4.95 -9.14
N HIS A 169 6.50 -6.05 -9.47
CA HIS A 169 6.88 -6.33 -10.86
C HIS A 169 5.62 -6.54 -11.73
N PRO A 170 5.55 -6.01 -12.96
CA PRO A 170 6.59 -5.33 -13.73
C PRO A 170 6.60 -3.81 -13.57
N ARG A 171 5.73 -3.23 -12.74
CA ARG A 171 5.73 -1.77 -12.52
C ARG A 171 7.08 -1.29 -12.00
N PHE A 172 7.73 -2.08 -11.14
CA PHE A 172 9.10 -1.85 -10.70
C PHE A 172 10.00 -3.06 -11.01
N ALA A 173 11.24 -2.78 -11.41
CA ALA A 173 12.24 -3.82 -11.64
C ALA A 173 12.45 -4.65 -10.37
N ARG A 174 12.44 -5.97 -10.53
CA ARG A 174 12.53 -6.91 -9.41
C ARG A 174 13.80 -6.64 -8.60
N ASN A 175 13.69 -6.52 -7.28
CA ASN A 175 14.85 -6.61 -6.41
C ASN A 175 15.26 -8.08 -6.26
N LEU A 176 16.53 -8.31 -6.59
CA LEU A 176 17.16 -9.61 -6.57
C LEU A 176 17.50 -10.07 -5.15
N GLY A 177 17.55 -9.16 -4.18
CA GLY A 177 17.90 -9.47 -2.79
C GLY A 177 19.41 -9.56 -2.54
N THR A 178 20.22 -9.17 -3.52
CA THR A 178 21.68 -9.36 -3.53
C THR A 178 22.46 -8.05 -3.61
N GLY A 179 21.78 -6.94 -3.95
CA GLY A 179 22.43 -5.67 -4.26
C GLY A 179 22.95 -5.58 -5.70
N GLU A 180 22.89 -6.68 -6.46
CA GLU A 180 23.25 -6.70 -7.87
C GLU A 180 22.36 -5.76 -8.71
N PRO A 181 22.86 -5.27 -9.87
CA PRO A 181 22.06 -4.46 -10.77
C PRO A 181 20.79 -5.23 -11.20
N PRO A 182 19.59 -4.61 -11.17
CA PRO A 182 18.33 -5.32 -11.40
C PRO A 182 18.16 -5.95 -12.78
N VAL A 183 18.95 -5.51 -13.76
CA VAL A 183 18.85 -5.93 -15.17
C VAL A 183 19.88 -7.00 -15.51
N SER A 184 21.10 -6.92 -14.97
CA SER A 184 22.20 -7.83 -15.31
C SER A 184 22.51 -8.86 -14.22
N GLY A 185 22.03 -8.64 -12.99
CA GLY A 185 22.19 -9.59 -11.90
C GLY A 185 21.44 -10.90 -12.15
N THR A 186 21.96 -11.99 -11.58
CA THR A 186 21.47 -13.35 -11.85
C THR A 186 21.12 -14.11 -10.59
N GLU A 187 21.71 -13.75 -9.45
CA GLU A 187 21.45 -14.42 -8.18
C GLU A 187 20.19 -13.86 -7.52
N LEU A 188 19.35 -14.75 -6.98
CA LEU A 188 18.13 -14.38 -6.25
C LEU A 188 18.21 -14.82 -4.80
N LYS A 189 18.13 -13.85 -3.88
CA LYS A 189 18.02 -14.11 -2.44
C LYS A 189 16.62 -13.76 -1.93
N PRO A 190 15.97 -14.67 -1.16
CA PRO A 190 14.71 -14.36 -0.51
C PRO A 190 14.90 -13.34 0.62
N ALA A 191 13.78 -12.79 1.07
CA ALA A 191 13.74 -11.89 2.22
C ALA A 191 12.43 -12.10 3.00
N THR A 192 12.53 -12.02 4.32
CA THR A 192 11.41 -11.99 5.25
C THR A 192 11.22 -10.58 5.74
N HIS A 193 10.09 -9.97 5.39
CA HIS A 193 9.76 -8.63 5.87
C HIS A 193 8.96 -8.73 7.16
N VAL A 194 9.24 -7.84 8.10
CA VAL A 194 8.49 -7.70 9.35
C VAL A 194 7.99 -6.27 9.44
N VAL A 195 6.67 -6.11 9.58
CA VAL A 195 6.04 -4.82 9.89
C VAL A 195 5.56 -4.86 11.35
N ARG A 196 5.98 -3.89 12.16
CA ARG A 196 5.59 -3.79 13.57
C ARG A 196 4.37 -2.89 13.75
N PHE A 197 3.35 -3.41 14.42
CA PHE A 197 2.15 -2.64 14.77
C PHE A 197 2.43 -1.63 15.89
N GLY A 198 1.59 -0.59 15.97
CA GLY A 198 1.67 0.46 16.98
C GLY A 198 2.44 1.71 16.59
N ALA A 199 3.43 1.57 15.70
CA ALA A 199 4.07 2.70 15.03
C ALA A 199 3.69 2.77 13.53
N SER A 200 3.33 1.64 12.92
CA SER A 200 2.98 1.62 11.49
C SER A 200 1.58 2.20 11.24
N ARG A 201 1.50 3.23 10.41
CA ARG A 201 0.29 4.02 10.17
C ARG A 201 0.24 4.62 8.77
N LEU A 202 -0.97 4.81 8.28
CA LEU A 202 -1.31 5.59 7.10
C LEU A 202 -1.76 6.98 7.58
N VAL A 203 -1.24 8.02 6.96
CA VAL A 203 -1.64 9.41 7.14
C VAL A 203 -2.29 9.89 5.84
N LEU A 204 -3.52 10.38 5.93
CA LEU A 204 -4.30 10.89 4.80
C LEU A 204 -4.48 12.41 4.95
N PRO A 205 -4.13 13.21 3.93
CA PRO A 205 -4.44 14.64 3.91
C PRO A 205 -5.92 14.86 3.55
N LEU A 206 -6.76 15.09 4.56
CA LEU A 206 -8.19 15.34 4.37
C LEU A 206 -8.44 16.78 4.00
N ALA A 207 -9.22 16.99 2.93
CA ALA A 207 -9.63 18.31 2.47
C ALA A 207 -10.92 18.80 3.11
#